data_AF-A0AB72ZJI3-F1
#
_entry.id   AF-A0AB72ZJI3-F1
#
_cell.length_a   1.000
_cell.length_b   1.000
_cell.length_c   1.000
_cell.angle_alpha   90.00
_cell.angle_beta   90.00
_cell.angle_gamma   90.00
#
_symmetry.space_group_name_H-M   'P 1'
#
loop_
_entity.id
_entity.type
_entity.pdbx_description
1 polymer ?
#
loop_
_entity_poly.entity_id
_entity_poly.type
_entity_poly.pdbx_seq_one_letter_code
_entity_poly.pdbx_strand_id
1 'polypeptide(L)'
;MRDKTGPKFGPYQPDDEAVSPSRRRLILGMGMVSGALVLGGAKTAQAADCRSPDVAGTQDERWQKQPFYGQHQAGVLTPQQAAMMLVAFDVLATDKTSLIRLFKLLTERLAFLTTGG
;
A
#
# COMPACT_ATOMS: atom_id res chain seq x y z
N MET A 1 34.80 -5.46 -31.29
CA MET A 1 34.74 -6.33 -30.12
C MET A 1 35.54 -5.71 -28.98
N ARG A 2 34.87 -5.18 -27.97
CA ARG A 2 35.47 -4.83 -26.68
C ARG A 2 34.44 -5.18 -25.63
N ASP A 3 34.71 -6.25 -24.93
CA ASP A 3 33.75 -6.95 -24.10
C ASP A 3 33.87 -6.33 -22.71
N LYS A 4 32.94 -5.43 -22.37
CA LYS A 4 32.88 -4.84 -21.03
C LYS A 4 32.06 -5.74 -20.11
N THR A 5 32.70 -6.74 -19.53
CA THR A 5 32.18 -7.42 -18.34
C THR A 5 32.45 -6.55 -17.11
N GLY A 6 31.45 -5.76 -16.72
CA GLY A 6 31.43 -5.06 -15.43
C GLY A 6 31.02 -5.99 -14.28
N PRO A 7 31.36 -5.64 -13.02
CA PRO A 7 31.09 -6.47 -11.84
C PRO A 7 29.57 -6.60 -11.58
N LYS A 8 29.13 -7.80 -11.20
CA LYS A 8 27.72 -8.18 -10.98
C LYS A 8 27.08 -7.61 -9.69
N PHE A 9 27.59 -6.50 -9.17
CA PHE A 9 27.10 -5.90 -7.92
C PHE A 9 27.08 -4.37 -8.06
N GLY A 10 26.05 -3.85 -8.74
CA GLY A 10 25.69 -2.43 -8.78
C GLY A 10 24.30 -2.22 -8.18
N PRO A 11 23.98 -1.04 -7.62
CA PRO A 11 22.72 -0.77 -6.96
C PRO A 11 21.55 -0.90 -7.95
N TYR A 12 20.44 -1.46 -7.46
CA TYR A 12 19.17 -1.67 -8.15
C TYR A 12 18.85 -0.54 -9.14
N GLN A 13 18.76 -0.87 -10.44
CA GLN A 13 18.20 0.03 -11.44
C GLN A 13 16.68 0.08 -11.24
N PRO A 14 16.08 1.26 -11.03
CA PRO A 14 14.63 1.37 -11.03
C PRO A 14 14.13 1.13 -12.45
N ASP A 15 13.20 0.20 -12.60
CA ASP A 15 12.40 0.11 -13.82
C ASP A 15 11.51 1.35 -13.87
N ASP A 16 11.85 2.29 -14.77
CA ASP A 16 10.94 3.33 -15.23
C ASP A 16 9.73 2.66 -15.89
N GLU A 17 8.62 2.56 -15.16
CA GLU A 17 7.31 3.04 -15.62
C GLU A 17 6.27 2.86 -14.51
N ALA A 18 6.11 3.90 -13.68
CA ALA A 18 4.88 4.09 -12.92
C ALA A 18 3.74 4.42 -13.90
N VAL A 19 3.09 3.40 -14.47
CA VAL A 19 1.86 3.57 -15.24
C VAL A 19 0.71 3.86 -14.25
N SER A 20 0.58 5.13 -13.87
CA SER A 20 -0.60 5.61 -13.17
C SER A 20 -1.81 5.65 -14.13
N PRO A 21 -2.92 4.95 -13.83
CA PRO A 21 -4.04 4.88 -14.73
C PRO A 21 -4.90 6.16 -14.68
N SER A 22 -4.95 6.85 -15.82
CA SER A 22 -6.18 7.23 -16.53
C SER A 22 -7.34 7.92 -15.79
N ARG A 23 -7.15 8.62 -14.66
CA ARG A 23 -8.18 9.60 -14.21
C ARG A 23 -8.45 10.66 -15.28
N ARG A 24 -7.40 11.08 -16.00
CA ARG A 24 -7.49 12.07 -17.09
C ARG A 24 -8.20 11.54 -18.34
N ARG A 25 -8.06 10.23 -18.62
CA ARG A 25 -8.74 9.54 -19.75
C ARG A 25 -10.23 9.35 -19.50
N LEU A 26 -10.65 9.20 -18.24
CA LEU A 26 -12.07 9.09 -17.88
C LEU A 26 -12.81 10.41 -18.09
N ILE A 27 -12.18 11.55 -17.77
CA ILE A 27 -12.75 12.88 -18.03
C ILE A 27 -12.75 13.22 -19.52
N LEU A 28 -11.74 12.80 -20.28
CA LEU A 28 -11.71 12.93 -21.74
C LEU A 28 -12.75 12.06 -22.46
N GLY A 29 -13.12 10.90 -21.89
CA GLY A 29 -14.11 9.99 -22.46
C GLY A 29 -15.57 10.44 -22.36
N MET A 30 -15.90 11.36 -21.44
CA MET A 30 -17.26 11.89 -21.28
C MET A 30 -17.56 13.13 -22.16
N GLY A 31 -16.56 13.67 -22.87
CA GLY A 31 -16.69 14.90 -23.67
C GLY A 31 -16.97 14.73 -25.16
N MET A 32 -17.05 13.51 -25.69
CA MET A 32 -17.22 13.25 -27.13
C MET A 32 -18.38 12.29 -27.43
N VAL A 33 -19.58 12.59 -26.94
CA VAL A 33 -20.82 12.06 -27.55
C VAL A 33 -21.39 13.14 -28.48
N SER A 34 -20.62 13.44 -29.53
CA SER A 34 -21.09 14.20 -30.69
C SER A 34 -20.42 13.67 -31.96
N GLY A 35 -20.95 12.55 -32.46
CA GLY A 35 -20.93 12.25 -33.88
C GLY A 35 -19.84 11.30 -34.41
N ALA A 36 -20.28 10.53 -35.42
CA ALA A 36 -19.54 9.78 -36.42
C ALA A 36 -19.13 8.32 -36.09
N LEU A 37 -19.94 7.42 -36.66
CA LEU A 37 -19.60 6.07 -37.08
C LEU A 37 -18.31 6.04 -37.92
N VAL A 38 -17.32 5.24 -37.53
CA VAL A 38 -16.30 4.71 -38.46
C VAL A 38 -16.11 3.22 -38.20
N LEU A 39 -16.62 2.43 -39.15
CA LEU A 39 -16.29 1.04 -39.39
C LEU A 39 -14.81 0.91 -39.75
N GLY A 40 -14.01 0.22 -38.93
CA GLY A 40 -12.61 -0.02 -39.29
C GLY A 40 -11.75 -0.64 -38.19
N GLY A 41 -11.86 -1.96 -38.01
CA GLY A 41 -10.75 -2.82 -37.61
C GLY A 41 -9.90 -2.41 -36.39
N ALA A 42 -10.50 -2.27 -35.21
CA ALA A 42 -9.73 -2.27 -33.97
C ALA A 42 -9.69 -3.70 -33.43
N LYS A 43 -8.50 -4.33 -33.46
CA LYS A 43 -8.21 -5.54 -32.68
C LYS A 43 -8.57 -5.21 -31.23
N THR A 44 -9.70 -5.72 -30.76
CA THR A 44 -10.05 -5.67 -29.34
C THR A 44 -9.01 -6.53 -28.65
N ALA A 45 -8.00 -5.89 -28.08
CA ALA A 45 -7.12 -6.55 -27.13
C ALA A 45 -8.05 -7.10 -26.05
N GLN A 46 -8.22 -8.42 -26.01
CA GLN A 46 -8.81 -9.09 -24.86
C GLN A 46 -7.94 -8.66 -23.69
N ALA A 47 -8.45 -7.70 -22.91
CA ALA A 47 -7.91 -7.41 -21.60
C ALA A 47 -7.95 -8.75 -20.86
N ALA A 48 -6.76 -9.26 -20.54
CA ALA A 48 -6.63 -10.40 -19.68
C ALA A 48 -7.52 -10.11 -18.48
N ASP A 49 -8.48 -11.01 -18.25
CA ASP A 49 -9.37 -10.97 -17.12
C ASP A 49 -8.46 -11.10 -15.89
N CYS A 50 -8.05 -9.96 -15.34
CA CYS A 50 -7.40 -9.88 -14.05
C CYS A 50 -8.46 -10.34 -13.07
N ARG A 51 -8.51 -11.66 -12.88
CA ARG A 51 -9.31 -12.33 -11.87
C ARG A 51 -9.06 -11.60 -10.57
N SER A 52 -9.99 -10.74 -10.19
CA SER A 52 -10.05 -10.19 -8.84
C SER A 52 -9.87 -11.39 -7.91
N PRO A 53 -8.90 -11.37 -6.99
CA PRO A 53 -8.81 -12.45 -6.02
C PRO A 53 -10.19 -12.58 -5.41
N ASP A 54 -10.70 -13.81 -5.48
CA ASP A 54 -11.96 -14.21 -4.91
C ASP A 54 -11.99 -13.65 -3.48
N VAL A 55 -12.84 -12.64 -3.24
CA VAL A 55 -13.03 -12.06 -1.91
C VAL A 55 -13.77 -13.14 -1.14
N ALA A 56 -12.98 -14.08 -0.63
CA ALA A 56 -13.43 -15.19 0.18
C ALA A 56 -14.06 -14.60 1.45
N GLY A 57 -15.38 -14.40 1.38
CA GLY A 57 -16.21 -13.87 2.46
C GLY A 57 -15.90 -12.42 2.77
N THR A 58 -16.80 -11.50 2.43
CA THR A 58 -16.82 -10.15 2.99
C THR A 58 -17.15 -10.25 4.49
N GLN A 59 -16.18 -10.67 5.29
CA GLN A 59 -16.18 -10.33 6.70
C GLN A 59 -16.11 -8.81 6.75
N ASP A 60 -17.06 -8.21 7.45
CA ASP A 60 -17.12 -6.77 7.63
C ASP A 60 -15.76 -6.28 8.13
N GLU A 61 -15.05 -5.51 7.29
CA GLU A 61 -13.67 -5.07 7.50
C GLU A 61 -13.49 -4.34 8.83
N ARG A 62 -14.57 -3.77 9.36
CA ARG A 62 -14.61 -3.12 10.68
C ARG A 62 -14.27 -4.06 11.83
N TRP A 63 -14.47 -5.36 11.66
CA TRP A 63 -14.18 -6.37 12.68
C TRP A 63 -12.85 -7.09 12.46
N GLN A 64 -12.13 -6.77 11.38
CA GLN A 64 -10.78 -7.30 11.19
C GLN A 64 -9.84 -6.73 12.25
N LYS A 65 -9.07 -7.61 12.90
CA LYS A 65 -8.08 -7.25 13.92
C LYS A 65 -6.72 -7.77 13.49
N GLN A 66 -5.70 -6.93 13.60
CA GLN A 66 -4.31 -7.32 13.40
C GLN A 66 -3.71 -7.76 14.74
N PRO A 67 -3.02 -8.92 14.83
CA PRO A 67 -2.33 -9.32 16.06
C PRO A 67 -1.31 -8.26 16.50
N PHE A 68 -1.39 -7.83 17.76
CA PHE A 68 -0.47 -6.84 18.32
C PHE A 68 0.92 -7.45 18.65
N TYR A 69 0.92 -8.66 19.21
CA TYR A 69 2.16 -9.36 19.56
C TYR A 69 2.62 -10.27 18.43
N GLY A 70 3.92 -10.23 18.15
CA GLY A 70 4.59 -11.05 17.15
C GLY A 70 6.08 -10.77 17.13
N GLN A 71 6.82 -11.45 16.26
CA GLN A 71 8.25 -11.18 16.06
C GLN A 71 8.50 -9.78 15.47
N HIS A 72 7.57 -9.30 14.65
CA HIS A 72 7.60 -8.00 14.00
C HIS A 72 6.37 -7.19 14.37
N GLN A 73 6.52 -5.87 14.39
CA GLN A 73 5.41 -4.95 14.66
C GLN A 73 4.40 -4.98 13.49
N ALA A 74 3.12 -4.93 13.85
CA ALA A 74 2.04 -4.68 12.89
C ALA A 74 2.25 -3.35 12.17
N GLY A 75 1.77 -3.26 10.92
CA GLY A 75 1.89 -2.06 10.08
C GLY A 75 3.07 -2.07 9.11
N VAL A 76 3.97 -3.07 9.16
CA VAL A 76 5.07 -3.22 8.18
C VAL A 76 4.66 -4.16 7.04
N LEU A 77 4.33 -5.41 7.38
CA LEU A 77 3.85 -6.43 6.42
C LEU A 77 2.32 -6.56 6.42
N THR A 78 1.64 -5.81 7.30
CA THR A 78 0.17 -5.79 7.34
C THR A 78 -0.36 -5.24 6.02
N PRO A 79 -1.46 -5.82 5.46
CA PRO A 79 -2.10 -5.28 4.27
C PRO A 79 -2.45 -3.80 4.42
N GLN A 80 -2.44 -3.08 3.30
CA GLN A 80 -2.70 -1.64 3.28
C GLN A 80 -4.07 -1.32 3.91
N GLN A 81 -4.07 -0.40 4.88
CA GLN A 81 -5.27 0.08 5.55
C GLN A 81 -5.87 1.29 4.82
N ALA A 82 -7.18 1.52 4.98
CA ALA A 82 -7.89 2.61 4.32
C ALA A 82 -7.47 4.02 4.80
N ALA A 83 -6.87 4.14 5.99
CA ALA A 83 -6.44 5.40 6.58
C ALA A 83 -5.12 5.24 7.36
N MET A 84 -4.35 6.33 7.48
CA MET A 84 -3.09 6.37 8.24
C MET A 84 -2.87 7.71 8.94
N MET A 85 -2.19 7.68 10.09
CA MET A 85 -1.70 8.86 10.80
C MET A 85 -0.23 8.66 11.17
N LEU A 86 0.61 9.65 10.87
CA LEU A 86 2.02 9.67 11.26
C LEU A 86 2.27 10.78 12.27
N VAL A 87 2.95 10.44 13.36
CA VAL A 87 3.23 11.36 14.47
C VAL A 87 4.68 11.20 14.93
N ALA A 88 5.30 12.30 15.35
CA ALA A 88 6.61 12.32 15.98
C ALA A 88 6.48 13.00 17.36
N PHE A 89 7.21 12.48 18.35
CA PHE A 89 7.16 12.99 19.73
C PHE A 89 8.58 13.25 20.23
N ASP A 90 8.74 14.35 20.96
CA ASP A 90 9.92 14.55 21.81
C ASP A 90 9.75 13.79 23.13
N VAL A 91 10.79 13.07 23.53
CA VAL A 91 10.79 12.30 24.78
C VAL A 91 11.20 13.21 25.94
N LEU A 92 10.26 13.45 26.86
CA LEU A 92 10.51 14.28 28.05
C LEU A 92 11.11 13.50 29.23
N ALA A 93 11.25 12.17 29.12
CA ALA A 93 11.84 11.35 30.17
C ALA A 93 13.33 11.71 30.36
N THR A 94 13.69 12.10 31.58
CA THR A 94 15.05 12.53 31.92
C THR A 94 15.93 11.38 32.41
N ASP A 95 15.34 10.22 32.68
CA ASP A 95 16.04 9.04 33.22
C ASP A 95 15.52 7.73 32.61
N LYS A 96 16.32 6.67 32.76
CA LYS A 96 16.03 5.33 32.21
C LYS A 96 14.77 4.70 32.81
N THR A 97 14.49 4.90 34.09
CA THR A 97 13.30 4.34 34.75
C THR A 97 12.04 4.96 34.18
N SER A 98 12.04 6.28 34.01
CA SER A 98 10.95 7.02 33.38
C SER A 98 10.71 6.60 31.92
N LEU A 99 11.78 6.36 31.15
CA LEU A 99 11.67 5.87 29.76
C LEU A 99 11.09 4.45 29.69
N ILE A 100 11.53 3.55 30.57
CA ILE A 100 10.97 2.18 30.66
C ILE A 100 9.48 2.25 31.00
N ARG A 101 9.09 3.12 31.94
CA ARG A 101 7.68 3.33 32.29
C ARG A 101 6.87 3.82 31.09
N LEU A 102 7.39 4.77 30.32
CA LEU A 102 6.73 5.27 29.11
C LEU A 102 6.49 4.15 28.10
N PHE A 103 7.50 3.34 27.78
CA PHE A 103 7.32 2.24 26.81
C PHE A 103 6.35 1.17 27.30
N LYS A 104 6.35 0.83 28.60
CA LYS A 104 5.36 -0.10 29.17
C LYS A 104 3.94 0.44 29.01
N LEU A 105 3.73 1.72 29.34
CA LEU A 105 2.42 2.37 29.22
C LEU A 105 1.95 2.41 27.75
N LEU A 106 2.83 2.80 26.82
CA LEU A 106 2.52 2.79 25.40
C LEU A 106 2.16 1.39 24.92
N THR A 107 2.92 0.37 25.32
CA THR A 107 2.65 -1.02 24.93
C THR A 107 1.27 -1.48 25.41
N GLU A 108 0.94 -1.19 26.67
CA GLU A 108 -0.37 -1.51 27.25
C GLU A 108 -1.52 -0.83 26.49
N ARG A 109 -1.39 0.48 26.21
CA ARG A 109 -2.42 1.24 25.50
C ARG A 109 -2.59 0.80 24.05
N LEU A 110 -1.50 0.52 23.35
CA LEU A 110 -1.56 0.05 21.96
C LEU A 110 -2.15 -1.36 21.86
N ALA A 111 -1.81 -2.27 22.79
CA ALA A 111 -2.40 -3.59 22.87
C ALA A 111 -3.93 -3.51 23.10
N PHE A 112 -4.36 -2.64 24.02
CA PHE A 112 -5.79 -2.42 24.28
C PHE A 112 -6.54 -1.90 23.05
N LEU A 113 -6.06 -0.82 22.44
CA LEU A 113 -6.73 -0.18 21.29
C LEU A 113 -6.82 -1.09 20.06
N THR A 114 -5.81 -1.91 19.80
CA THR A 114 -5.81 -2.85 18.67
C THR A 114 -6.77 -4.03 18.85
N THR A 115 -7.34 -4.20 20.05
CA THR A 115 -8.36 -5.24 20.34
C THR A 115 -9.80 -4.71 20.40
N GLY A 116 -10.00 -3.39 20.22
CA GLY A 116 -11.32 -2.75 20.22
C GLY A 116 -11.47 -1.59 21.20
N GLY A 117 -10.49 -1.40 22.10
CA GLY A 117 -10.47 -0.31 23.08
C GLY A 117 -11.57 -0.35 24.13
#